data_AF-A0A6V8Q739-F1
#
_entry.id   AF-A0A6V8Q739-F1
#
_cell.length_a   1.000
_cell.length_b   1.000
_cell.length_c   1.000
_cell.angle_alpha   90.00
_cell.angle_beta   90.00
_cell.angle_gamma   90.00
#
_symmetry.space_group_name_H-M   'P 1'
#
loop_
_entity.id
_entity.type
_entity.pdbx_description
1 polymer ?
#
loop_
_entity_poly.entity_id
_entity_poly.type
_entity_poly.pdbx_seq_one_letter_code
_entity_poly.pdbx_strand_id
1 'polypeptide(L)' 'MPPAEAIRYNERTVSERINSRLKEEFGGRNVKVRGAKKVSLHLMFGIIALFADQLLMLVR' A
#
# COMPACT_ATOMS: atom_id res chain seq x y z
N MET A 1 -10.57 3.92 15.80
CA MET A 1 -10.55 5.14 14.96
C MET A 1 -11.70 6.04 15.40
N PRO A 2 -11.48 7.36 15.57
CA PRO A 2 -12.56 8.33 15.74
C PRO A 2 -13.60 8.19 14.63
N PRO A 3 -14.90 8.38 14.89
CA PRO A 3 -15.97 8.15 13.91
C PRO A 3 -15.79 8.92 12.59
N ALA A 4 -15.17 10.11 12.64
CA ALA A 4 -14.88 10.92 11.45
C ALA A 4 -13.73 10.37 10.56
N GLU A 5 -12.82 9.57 11.09
CA GLU A 5 -11.75 8.93 10.31
C GLU A 5 -12.28 7.68 9.58
N ALA A 6 -13.18 6.94 10.22
CA ALA A 6 -13.82 5.78 9.59
C ALA A 6 -14.70 6.17 8.40
N ILE A 7 -15.41 7.31 8.49
CA ILE A 7 -16.24 7.83 7.37
C ILE A 7 -15.35 8.24 6.19
N ARG A 8 -14.30 9.02 6.41
CA ARG A 8 -13.35 9.41 5.36
C ARG A 8 -12.58 8.24 4.75
N TYR A 9 -12.34 7.18 5.53
CA TYR A 9 -11.77 5.95 5.00
C TYR A 9 -12.67 5.31 3.93
N ASN A 10 -14.00 5.36 4.13
CA ASN A 10 -14.96 4.85 3.17
C ASN A 10 -15.03 5.68 1.87
N GLU A 11 -14.75 6.97 1.95
CA GLU A 11 -14.70 7.88 0.78
C GLU A 11 -13.46 7.67 -0.09
N ARG A 12 -12.39 7.04 0.43
CA ARG A 12 -11.17 6.80 -0.34
C ARG A 12 -11.41 5.82 -1.48
N THR A 13 -10.96 6.22 -2.66
CA THR A 13 -10.85 5.37 -3.83
C THR A 13 -9.91 4.20 -3.57
N VAL A 14 -10.09 3.10 -4.29
CA VAL A 14 -9.22 1.92 -4.19
C VAL A 14 -7.74 2.30 -4.41
N SER A 15 -7.47 3.21 -5.36
CA SER A 15 -6.14 3.72 -5.65
C SER A 15 -5.49 4.45 -4.46
N GLU A 16 -6.26 5.23 -3.70
CA GLU A 16 -5.75 5.91 -2.50
C GLU A 16 -5.46 4.93 -1.37
N ARG A 17 -6.31 3.90 -1.21
CA ARG A 17 -6.09 2.85 -0.21
C ARG A 17 -4.83 2.04 -0.53
N ILE A 18 -4.65 1.60 -1.78
CA ILE A 18 -3.45 0.89 -2.23
C ILE A 18 -2.20 1.73 -1.98
N ASN A 19 -2.21 3.01 -2.36
CA ASN A 19 -1.07 3.90 -2.13
C ASN A 19 -0.76 4.11 -0.64
N SER A 20 -1.78 4.19 0.22
CA SER A 20 -1.61 4.31 1.66
C SER A 20 -0.94 3.05 2.22
N ARG A 21 -1.46 1.86 1.88
CA ARG A 21 -0.91 0.58 2.34
C ARG A 21 0.50 0.34 1.82
N LEU A 22 0.76 0.64 0.54
CA LEU A 22 2.10 0.53 -0.05
C LEU A 22 3.13 1.35 0.74
N LYS A 23 2.74 2.54 1.21
CA LYS A 23 3.62 3.44 1.97
C LYS A 23 3.81 2.98 3.42
N GLU A 24 2.73 2.61 4.11
CA GLU A 24 2.75 2.29 5.55
C GLU A 24 3.12 0.84 5.85
N GLU A 25 2.55 -0.11 5.12
CA GLU A 25 2.64 -1.55 5.42
C GLU A 25 3.73 -2.23 4.61
N PHE A 26 3.95 -1.80 3.35
CA PHE A 26 4.90 -2.42 2.43
C PHE A 26 6.18 -1.59 2.23
N GLY A 27 6.53 -0.74 3.21
CA GLY A 27 7.84 -0.10 3.30
C GLY A 27 8.10 1.03 2.29
N GLY A 28 7.09 1.52 1.57
CA GLY A 28 7.25 2.56 0.55
C GLY A 28 7.83 3.88 1.05
N ARG A 29 7.74 4.18 2.36
CA ARG A 29 8.39 5.36 2.99
C ARG A 29 9.88 5.18 3.27
N ASN A 30 10.36 3.94 3.30
CA ASN A 30 11.69 3.57 3.83
C ASN A 30 12.61 2.97 2.75
N VAL A 31 12.32 3.23 1.46
CA VAL A 31 13.11 2.71 0.34
C VAL A 31 14.46 3.42 0.23
N LYS A 32 15.53 2.75 0.68
CA LYS A 32 16.91 3.28 0.70
C LYS A 32 17.75 2.70 -0.44
N VAL A 33 17.48 3.12 -1.68
CA VAL A 33 18.29 2.77 -2.86
C VAL A 33 18.57 4.00 -3.73
N ARG A 34 19.68 3.98 -4.49
CA ARG A 34 20.04 5.08 -5.40
C ARG A 34 19.44 4.88 -6.80
N GLY A 35 18.68 5.86 -7.26
CA GLY A 35 18.16 5.96 -8.63
C GLY A 35 16.68 5.58 -8.78
N ALA A 36 15.94 6.37 -9.56
CA ALA A 36 14.48 6.25 -9.74
C ALA A 36 14.04 4.86 -10.25
N LYS A 37 14.81 4.26 -11.16
CA LYS A 37 14.52 2.90 -11.67
C LYS A 37 14.53 1.85 -10.56
N LYS A 38 15.49 1.94 -9.63
CA LYS A 38 15.59 1.00 -8.50
C LYS A 38 14.46 1.24 -7.51
N VAL A 39 14.15 2.50 -7.20
CA VAL A 39 13.01 2.85 -6.32
C VAL A 39 11.71 2.30 -6.89
N SER A 40 11.44 2.55 -8.17
CA SER A 40 10.24 2.03 -8.84
C SER A 40 10.15 0.51 -8.77
N LEU A 41 11.25 -0.20 -9.05
CA LEU A 41 11.29 -1.66 -8.95
C LEU A 41 10.94 -2.17 -7.53
N HIS A 42 11.47 -1.54 -6.48
CA HIS A 42 11.14 -1.91 -5.09
C HIS A 42 9.66 -1.69 -4.78
N LEU A 43 9.10 -0.56 -5.24
CA LEU A 43 7.68 -0.28 -5.07
C LEU A 43 6.80 -1.29 -5.82
N MET A 44 7.20 -1.73 -7.03
CA MET A 44 6.46 -2.76 -7.77
C MET A 44 6.47 -4.11 -7.06
N PHE A 45 7.58 -4.51 -6.43
CA PHE A 45 7.58 -5.70 -5.57
C PHE A 45 6.62 -5.55 -4.38
N GLY A 46 6.54 -4.35 -3.78
CA GLY A 46 5.55 -4.04 -2.76
C GLY A 46 4.10 -4.19 -3.25
N ILE A 47 3.81 -3.82 -4.51
CA ILE A 47 2.48 -4.03 -5.11
C ILE A 47 2.16 -5.52 -5.27
N ILE A 48 3.12 -6.34 -5.69
CA ILE A 48 2.93 -7.81 -5.80
C ILE A 48 2.63 -8.40 -4.41
N ALA A 49 3.36 -7.97 -3.38
CA ALA A 49 3.12 -8.40 -2.01
C ALA A 49 1.73 -7.97 -1.49
N LEU A 50 1.31 -6.74 -1.78
CA LEU A 50 -0.04 -6.24 -1.44
C LEU A 50 -1.13 -7.06 -2.14
N PHE A 51 -0.93 -7.41 -3.41
CA PHE A 51 -1.86 -8.28 -4.14
C PHE A 51 -1.97 -9.67 -3.50
N ALA A 52 -0.84 -10.28 -3.14
CA ALA A 52 -0.82 -11.56 -2.45
C ALA A 52 -1.53 -11.48 -1.08
N ASP A 53 -1.29 -10.42 -0.31
CA ASP A 53 -1.98 -10.17 0.96
C ASP A 53 -3.50 -10.05 0.78
N GLN A 54 -3.96 -9.34 -0.27
CA GLN A 54 -5.38 -9.23 -0.59
C GLN A 54 -6.01 -10.58 -0.96
N LEU A 55 -5.27 -11.45 -1.66
CA LEU A 55 -5.71 -12.82 -1.95
C LEU A 55 -5.81 -13.66 -0.67
N LEU A 56 -4.81 -13.57 0.22
CA LEU A 56 -4.83 -14.29 1.49
C LEU A 56 -5.99 -13.86 2.39
N MET A 57 -6.30 -12.56 2.40
CA MET A 57 -7.44 -12.02 3.15
C MET A 57 -8.79 -12.47 2.58
N LEU A 58 -8.87 -12.83 1.29
CA LEU A 58 -10.10 -13.35 0.68
C LEU A 58 -10.36 -14.82 1.05
N VAL A 59 -9.29 -15.61 1.20
CA VAL A 59 -9.38 -17.05 1.52
C VAL A 59 -9.53 -17.29 3.03
N ARG A 60 -9.37 -16.26 3.85
CA ARG A 60 -9.42 -16.31 5.30
C ARG A 60 -10.79 -15.89 5.84
#